data_AF-A0A520HMV3-F1
#
_entry.id   AF-A0A520HMV3-F1
#
_cell.length_a   1.000
_cell.length_b   1.000
_cell.length_c   1.000
_cell.angle_alpha   90.00
_cell.angle_beta   90.00
_cell.angle_gamma   90.00
#
_symmetry.space_group_name_H-M   'P 1'
#
loop_
_entity.id
_entity.type
_entity.pdbx_description
1 polymer ?
#
loop_
_entity_poly.entity_id
_entity_poly.type
_entity_poly.pdbx_seq_one_letter_code
_entity_poly.pdbx_strand_id
1 'polypeptide(L)' 'AGRADIKVVAGGVIPAQDYQALRDAGVQAIFGPGTNLIQAAEEVLRLLGHNMPPSEEAA' A
#
# COMPACT_ATOMS: atom_id res chain seq x y z
N ALA A 1 -9.73 -14.76 11.52
CA ALA A 1 -8.30 -14.41 11.44
C ALA A 1 -7.56 -15.54 10.73
N GLY A 2 -6.51 -15.24 9.94
CA GLY A 2 -5.71 -16.27 9.25
C GLY A 2 -5.83 -16.35 7.71
N ARG A 3 -6.38 -15.32 7.05
CA ARG A 3 -6.46 -15.23 5.58
C ARG A 3 -5.26 -14.46 5.02
N ALA A 4 -4.14 -15.15 4.83
CA ALA A 4 -2.89 -14.54 4.33
C ALA A 4 -2.96 -14.07 2.86
N ASP A 5 -3.99 -14.52 2.14
CA ASP A 5 -4.31 -14.12 0.78
C ASP A 5 -4.94 -12.73 0.70
N ILE A 6 -5.61 -12.28 1.77
CA ILE A 6 -6.23 -10.95 1.83
C ILE A 6 -5.17 -9.93 2.25
N LYS A 7 -4.98 -8.92 1.39
CA LYS A 7 -4.04 -7.83 1.64
C LYS A 7 -4.66 -6.77 2.55
N VAL A 8 -3.88 -6.26 3.50
CA VAL A 8 -4.31 -5.24 4.46
C VAL A 8 -3.45 -4.01 4.29
N VAL A 9 -4.11 -2.88 4.06
CA VAL A 9 -3.49 -1.56 3.92
C VAL A 9 -4.09 -0.61 4.96
N ALA A 10 -3.28 0.31 5.47
CA ALA A 10 -3.73 1.34 6.40
C ALA A 10 -3.63 2.72 5.73
N GLY A 11 -4.49 3.66 6.13
CA GLY A 11 -4.44 5.02 5.61
C GLY A 11 -5.04 6.04 6.55
N GLY A 12 -4.81 7.32 6.23
CA GLY A 12 -5.23 8.45 7.06
C GLY A 12 -4.10 9.01 7.91
N VAL A 13 -4.44 9.69 9.01
CA VAL A 13 -3.45 10.29 9.92
C VAL A 13 -2.96 9.21 10.89
N ILE A 14 -1.78 8.66 10.63
CA ILE A 14 -1.14 7.63 11.47
C ILE A 14 0.18 8.20 12.01
N PRO A 15 0.41 8.20 13.34
CA PRO A 15 1.68 8.64 13.91
C PRO A 15 2.86 7.76 13.45
N ALA A 16 4.02 8.36 13.18
CA ALA A 16 5.18 7.65 12.66
C ALA A 16 5.67 6.52 13.59
N GLN A 17 5.53 6.69 14.92
CA GLN A 17 5.89 5.67 15.90
C GLN A 17 5.03 4.39 15.81
N ASP A 18 3.82 4.47 15.24
CA ASP A 18 2.91 3.33 15.13
C ASP A 18 3.19 2.48 13.88
N TYR A 19 4.04 2.97 12.97
CA TYR A 19 4.27 2.33 11.68
C TYR A 19 4.87 0.93 11.85
N GLN A 20 5.86 0.78 12.74
CA GLN A 20 6.49 -0.52 12.96
C GLN A 20 5.48 -1.53 13.53
N ALA A 21 4.67 -1.13 14.51
CA ALA A 21 3.64 -1.97 15.08
C ALA A 21 2.60 -2.43 14.03
N LEU A 22 2.19 -1.53 13.13
CA LEU A 22 1.28 -1.87 12.03
C LEU A 22 1.92 -2.83 11.02
N ARG A 23 3.21 -2.65 10.70
CA ARG A 23 3.95 -3.58 9.84
C ARG A 23 4.06 -4.96 10.46
N ASP A 24 4.39 -5.04 11.76
CA ASP A 24 4.50 -6.30 12.50
C ASP A 24 3.14 -7.02 12.60
N ALA A 25 2.04 -6.27 12.64
CA ALA A 25 0.68 -6.81 12.59
C ALA A 25 0.24 -7.29 11.18
N GLY A 26 1.06 -7.08 10.15
CA GLY A 26 0.82 -7.58 8.79
C GLY A 26 0.30 -6.55 7.79
N VAL A 27 0.31 -5.25 8.11
CA VAL A 27 -0.04 -4.18 7.16
C VAL A 27 1.03 -4.06 6.06
N GLN A 28 0.60 -4.18 4.80
CA GLN A 28 1.50 -4.25 3.64
C GLN A 28 1.73 -2.90 2.96
N ALA A 29 0.85 -1.92 3.17
CA ALA A 29 1.09 -0.53 2.79
C ALA A 29 0.42 0.44 3.78
N ILE A 30 1.03 1.62 3.94
CA ILE A 30 0.54 2.70 4.79
C ILE A 30 0.50 3.97 3.94
N PHE A 31 -0.68 4.57 3.78
CA PHE A 31 -0.90 5.77 2.97
C PHE A 31 -1.30 6.95 3.86
N GLY A 32 -0.32 7.81 4.16
CA GLY A 32 -0.50 8.98 5.02
C GLY A 32 -1.22 10.15 4.34
N PRO A 33 -1.44 11.27 5.06
CA PRO A 33 -2.04 12.46 4.48
C PRO A 33 -1.21 13.01 3.32
N GLY A 34 -1.86 13.39 2.23
CA GLY A 34 -1.19 13.91 1.03
C GLY A 34 -0.59 12.85 0.11
N THR A 35 -0.77 11.55 0.40
CA THR A 35 -0.40 10.48 -0.54
C THR A 35 -1.08 10.69 -1.89
N ASN A 36 -0.30 10.65 -2.98
CA ASN A 36 -0.84 10.75 -4.32
C ASN A 36 -1.70 9.51 -4.65
N LEU A 37 -2.90 9.74 -5.19
CA LEU A 37 -3.84 8.66 -5.48
C LEU A 37 -3.31 7.65 -6.51
N ILE A 38 -2.67 8.13 -7.57
CA ILE A 38 -2.13 7.26 -8.63
C ILE A 38 -1.04 6.36 -8.05
N GLN A 39 -0.11 6.94 -7.30
CA GLN A 39 0.95 6.16 -6.63
C GLN A 39 0.38 5.13 -5.64
N ALA A 40 -0.66 5.49 -4.89
CA ALA A 40 -1.32 4.55 -3.98
C ALA A 40 -2.01 3.41 -4.74
N ALA A 41 -2.67 3.70 -5.85
CA ALA A 41 -3.33 2.70 -6.69
C ALA A 41 -2.31 1.75 -7.33
N GLU A 42 -1.22 2.27 -7.88
CA GLU A 42 -0.10 1.48 -8.43
C GLU A 42 0.45 0.51 -7.39
N GLU A 43 0.69 1.00 -6.17
CA GLU A 43 1.22 0.19 -5.08
C GLU A 43 0.25 -0.92 -4.66
N VAL A 44 -1.05 -0.62 -4.58
CA VAL A 44 -2.07 -1.64 -4.28
C VAL A 44 -2.13 -2.70 -5.37
N LEU A 45 -2.12 -2.31 -6.65
CA LEU A 45 -2.11 -3.25 -7.77
C LEU A 45 -0.87 -4.16 -7.72
N ARG A 46 0.31 -3.58 -7.46
CA ARG A 46 1.56 -4.33 -7.29
C ARG A 46 1.46 -5.34 -6.13
N LEU A 47 0.87 -4.96 -4.99
CA LEU A 47 0.65 -5.86 -3.85
C LEU A 47 -0.29 -7.02 -4.17
N LEU A 48 -1.22 -6.83 -5.10
CA LEU A 48 -2.14 -7.86 -5.60
C LEU A 48 -1.51 -8.74 -6.68
N GLY A 49 -0.25 -8.51 -7.06
CA GLY A 49 0.45 -9.27 -8.08
C GLY A 49 0.04 -8.92 -9.51
N HIS A 50 -0.54 -7.75 -9.73
CA HIS A 50 -0.84 -7.27 -11.08
C HIS A 50 0.46 -6.94 -11.83
N ASN A 51 0.54 -7.39 -13.09
CA ASN A 51 1.53 -6.87 -14.02
C ASN A 51 1.10 -5.46 -14.41
N MET A 52 1.79 -4.46 -13.86
CA MET A 52 1.62 -3.09 -14.30
C MET A 52 2.07 -2.98 -15.76
N PRO A 53 1.34 -2.25 -16.62
CA PRO A 53 1.83 -1.97 -17.95
C PRO A 53 3.19 -1.27 -17.86
N PRO A 54 4.11 -1.52 -18.81
CA PRO A 54 5.33 -0.71 -18.91
C PRO A 54 4.91 0.77 -18.99
N SER A 55 5.66 1.65 -18.32
CA SER A 55 5.38 3.08 -18.29
C SER A 55 5.60 3.71 -19.68
N GLU A 56 4.61 3.59 -20.56
CA GLU A 56 4.61 4.17 -21.91
C GLU A 56 4.08 5.62 -21.94
N GLU A 57 3.90 6.26 -20.77
CA GLU A 57 3.62 7.71 -20.66
C GLU A 57 4.87 8.55 -20.30
N ALA A 58 6.07 8.03 -20.54
CA ALA A 58 7.31 8.80 -20.55
C ALA A 58 7.78 9.18 -21.98
N ALA A 59 6.83 9.28 -22.92
CA ALA A 59 7.05 9.71 -24.30
C ALA A 59 6.47 11.11 -24.55
#